data_AF-A0A1V4TVE4-F1
#
_entry.id   AF-A0A1V4TVE4-F1
#
_cell.length_a   1.000
_cell.length_b   1.000
_cell.length_c   1.000
_cell.angle_alpha   90.00
_cell.angle_beta   90.00
_cell.angle_gamma   90.00
#
_symmetry.space_group_name_H-M   'P 1'
#
loop_
_entity.id
_entity.type
_entity.pdbx_description
1 polymer ?
#
loop_
_entity_poly.entity_id
_entity_poly.type
_entity_poly.pdbx_seq_one_letter_code
_entity_poly.pdbx_strand_id
1 'polypeptide(L)'
;MKRVTINALVDIGCIVTFIPSLVSGIVLYLFLPSGGGRGSSWATWIGITRHDWVLYHDISSFAFAALLIIHLLLHWRFFRNIRKALGGAAAEPCDTAEER
;
A
#
# COMPACT_ATOMS: atom_id res chain seq x y z
N MET A 1 -3.71 -1.10 25.72
CA MET A 1 -4.18 -0.39 24.51
C MET A 1 -5.14 -1.30 23.75
N LYS A 2 -6.28 -0.79 23.25
CA LYS A 2 -7.24 -1.60 22.50
C LYS A 2 -6.58 -2.06 21.19
N ARG A 3 -6.77 -3.32 20.76
CA ARG A 3 -6.22 -3.86 19.50
C ARG A 3 -6.52 -2.96 18.29
N VAL A 4 -7.69 -2.31 18.30
CA VAL A 4 -8.11 -1.32 17.29
C VAL A 4 -7.13 -0.14 17.17
N THR A 5 -6.60 0.36 18.29
CA THR A 5 -5.65 1.48 18.29
C THR A 5 -4.32 1.10 17.64
N ILE A 6 -3.84 -0.14 17.86
CA ILE A 6 -2.60 -0.64 17.26
C ILE A 6 -2.79 -0.81 15.74
N ASN A 7 -3.91 -1.40 15.32
CA ASN A 7 -4.24 -1.53 13.89
C ASN A 7 -4.32 -0.16 13.20
N ALA A 8 -5.02 0.80 13.79
CA ALA A 8 -5.13 2.15 13.22
C ALA A 8 -3.76 2.84 13.08
N LEU A 9 -2.86 2.64 14.04
CA LEU A 9 -1.53 3.25 14.01
C LEU A 9 -0.63 2.64 12.92
N VAL A 10 -0.72 1.32 12.72
CA VAL A 10 -0.02 0.62 11.61
C VAL A 10 -0.57 1.05 10.25
N ASP A 11 -1.89 1.24 10.13
CA ASP A 11 -2.55 1.66 8.89
C ASP A 11 -2.17 3.09 8.51
N ILE A 12 -2.17 4.02 9.48
CA ILE A 12 -1.66 5.38 9.30
C ILE A 12 -0.18 5.34 8.89
N GLY A 13 0.64 4.49 9.50
CA GLY A 13 2.04 4.30 9.14
C GLY A 13 2.23 3.83 7.69
N CYS A 14 1.36 2.94 7.20
CA CYS A 14 1.36 2.50 5.80
C CYS A 14 1.02 3.66 4.85
N ILE A 15 0.01 4.46 5.16
CA ILE A 15 -0.36 5.63 4.34
C ILE A 15 0.80 6.64 4.29
N VAL A 16 1.42 6.92 5.44
CA VAL A 16 2.53 7.88 5.53
C VAL A 16 3.76 7.42 4.76
N THR A 17 4.04 6.11 4.70
CA THR A 17 5.18 5.57 3.93
C THR A 17 4.85 5.34 2.45
N PHE A 18 3.57 5.14 2.13
CA PHE A 18 3.09 5.02 0.77
C PHE A 18 3.26 6.32 -0.04
N ILE A 19 2.88 7.46 0.54
CA ILE A 19 2.95 8.76 -0.15
C ILE A 19 4.35 9.07 -0.70
N PRO A 20 5.45 9.04 0.09
CA PRO A 20 6.79 9.33 -0.40
C PRO A 20 7.30 8.27 -1.38
N SER A 21 6.97 6.99 -1.20
CA SER A 21 7.33 5.92 -2.16
C SER A 21 6.62 6.13 -3.51
N LEU A 22 5.33 6.46 -3.50
CA LEU A 22 4.56 6.74 -4.71
C LEU A 22 5.06 8.00 -5.42
N VAL A 23 5.26 9.10 -4.68
CA VAL A 23 5.74 10.37 -5.25
C VAL A 23 7.12 10.19 -5.87
N SER A 24 8.06 9.56 -5.15
CA SER A 24 9.40 9.30 -5.69
C SER A 24 9.38 8.36 -6.90
N GLY A 25 8.51 7.35 -6.91
CA GLY A 25 8.32 6.45 -8.05
C GLY A 25 7.76 7.17 -9.28
N ILE A 26 6.76 8.03 -9.10
CA ILE A 26 6.20 8.86 -10.16
C ILE A 26 7.27 9.82 -10.71
N VAL A 27 8.08 10.42 -9.83
CA VAL A 27 9.16 11.33 -10.24
C VAL A 27 10.21 10.58 -11.08
N LEU A 28 10.65 9.41 -10.63
CA LEU A 28 11.60 8.57 -11.37
C LEU A 28 11.02 8.08 -12.71
N TYR A 29 9.72 7.78 -12.77
CA TYR A 29 9.08 7.31 -13.98
C TYR A 29 8.88 8.41 -15.03
N LEU A 30 8.38 9.58 -14.60
CA LEU A 30 8.03 10.67 -15.51
C LEU A 30 9.23 11.57 -15.87
N PHE A 31 10.09 11.88 -14.90
CA PHE A 31 11.14 12.88 -15.07
C PHE A 31 12.54 12.27 -15.29
N LEU A 32 12.80 11.06 -14.78
CA LEU A 32 14.10 10.37 -14.94
C LEU A 32 13.98 8.92 -15.45
N PRO A 33 13.31 8.69 -16.60
CA PRO A 33 13.09 7.35 -17.13
C PRO A 33 14.41 6.63 -17.40
N SER A 34 14.49 5.37 -16.95
CA SER A 34 15.68 4.51 -17.03
C SER A 34 16.11 4.14 -18.46
N GLY A 35 15.30 4.46 -19.48
CA GLY A 35 15.48 4.00 -20.86
C GLY A 35 16.38 4.88 -21.74
N GLY A 36 16.84 6.04 -21.24
CA GLY A 36 17.56 7.04 -22.03
C GLY A 36 19.07 6.81 -22.18
N GLY A 37 19.52 5.66 -22.71
CA GLY A 37 20.90 5.45 -23.17
C GLY A 37 22.04 5.63 -22.14
N ARG A 38 23.30 5.45 -22.59
CA ARG A 38 24.56 5.44 -21.80
C ARG A 38 24.87 6.72 -21.00
N GLY A 39 23.97 7.73 -21.02
CA GLY A 39 24.08 8.99 -20.28
C GLY A 39 23.05 9.18 -19.16
N SER A 40 22.10 8.26 -18.98
CA SER A 40 21.02 8.37 -17.99
C SER A 40 21.52 8.45 -16.52
N SER A 41 22.72 7.92 -16.23
CA SER A 41 23.36 8.07 -14.91
C SER A 41 23.69 9.52 -14.53
N TRP A 42 23.85 10.42 -15.50
CA TRP A 42 24.09 11.85 -15.27
C TRP A 42 22.83 12.71 -15.41
N ALA A 43 21.65 12.09 -15.56
CA ALA A 43 20.40 12.81 -15.52
C ALA A 43 20.23 13.40 -14.11
N THR A 44 20.29 14.72 -14.03
CA THR A 44 20.07 15.48 -12.80
C THR A 44 18.70 16.12 -12.83
N TRP A 45 17.97 16.04 -11.72
CA TRP A 45 16.69 16.72 -11.54
C TRP A 45 16.73 17.47 -10.22
N ILE A 46 16.53 18.79 -10.28
CA ILE A 46 16.72 19.72 -9.15
C ILE A 46 18.17 19.71 -8.61
N GLY A 47 19.15 19.41 -9.48
CA GLY A 47 20.57 19.33 -9.08
C GLY A 47 20.94 18.09 -8.26
N ILE A 48 20.00 17.16 -8.07
CA ILE A 48 20.23 15.86 -7.46
C ILE A 48 20.34 14.80 -8.56
N THR A 49 21.29 13.87 -8.44
CA THR A 49 21.49 12.84 -9.45
C THR A 49 20.35 11.82 -9.44
N ARG A 50 20.09 11.19 -10.59
CA ARG A 50 19.18 10.04 -10.67
C ARG A 50 19.49 8.97 -9.62
N HIS A 51 20.78 8.75 -9.33
CA HIS A 51 21.21 7.75 -8.37
C HIS A 51 20.68 8.02 -6.96
N ASP A 52 20.77 9.27 -6.50
CA ASP A 52 20.28 9.63 -5.17
C ASP A 52 18.74 9.54 -5.09
N TRP A 53 18.04 9.97 -6.14
CA TRP A 53 16.58 9.81 -6.23
C TRP A 53 16.15 8.34 -6.16
N VAL A 54 16.87 7.45 -6.85
CA VAL A 54 16.64 5.99 -6.78
C VAL A 54 16.94 5.47 -5.37
N LEU A 55 18.02 5.92 -4.73
CA LEU A 55 18.37 5.48 -3.38
C LEU A 55 17.29 5.85 -2.35
N TYR A 56 16.76 7.08 -2.38
CA TYR A 56 15.65 7.48 -1.52
C TYR A 56 14.35 6.72 -1.86
N HIS A 57 14.09 6.48 -3.14
CA HIS A 57 12.94 5.68 -3.56
C HIS A 57 13.05 4.23 -3.06
N ASP A 58 14.20 3.60 -3.20
CA ASP A 58 14.42 2.22 -2.77
C ASP A 58 14.27 2.09 -1.25
N ILE A 59 14.89 2.98 -0.48
CA ILE A 59 14.79 2.96 0.99
C ILE A 59 13.34 3.15 1.44
N SER A 60 12.62 4.14 0.86
CA SER A 60 11.22 4.37 1.20
C SER A 60 10.32 3.22 0.77
N SER A 61 10.59 2.59 -0.37
CA SER A 61 9.85 1.44 -0.88
C SER A 61 10.10 0.17 -0.06
N PHE A 62 11.34 -0.07 0.40
CA PHE A 62 11.64 -1.16 1.34
C PHE A 62 10.96 -0.95 2.69
N ALA A 63 10.97 0.27 3.22
CA ALA A 63 10.26 0.61 4.46
C ALA A 63 8.74 0.42 4.31
N PHE A 64 8.18 0.87 3.19
CA PHE A 64 6.76 0.66 2.85
C PHE A 64 6.44 -0.83 2.71
N ALA A 65 7.26 -1.62 2.01
CA ALA A 65 7.04 -3.06 1.84
C ALA A 65 7.05 -3.80 3.18
N ALA A 66 7.99 -3.48 4.08
CA ALA A 66 8.04 -4.05 5.42
C ALA A 66 6.79 -3.71 6.24
N LEU A 67 6.36 -2.45 6.23
CA LEU A 67 5.12 -2.02 6.90
C LEU A 67 3.87 -2.66 6.29
N LEU A 68 3.83 -2.83 4.97
CA LEU A 68 2.73 -3.46 4.26
C LEU A 68 2.60 -4.94 4.62
N ILE A 69 3.72 -5.67 4.77
CA ILE A 69 3.72 -7.05 5.27
C ILE A 69 3.14 -7.10 6.70
N ILE A 70 3.59 -6.21 7.59
CA ILE A 70 3.09 -6.14 8.97
C ILE A 70 1.59 -5.82 8.97
N HIS A 71 1.15 -4.86 8.17
CA HIS A 71 -0.26 -4.51 8.01
C HIS A 71 -1.07 -5.73 7.56
N LEU A 72 -0.60 -6.46 6.54
CA LEU A 72 -1.30 -7.64 6.02
C LEU A 72 -1.43 -8.75 7.08
N LEU A 73 -0.40 -8.96 7.89
CA LEU A 73 -0.43 -9.91 9.01
C LEU A 73 -1.41 -9.48 10.10
N LEU A 74 -1.47 -8.18 10.44
CA LEU A 74 -2.43 -7.65 11.41
C LEU A 74 -3.89 -7.70 10.90
N HIS A 75 -4.10 -7.47 9.60
CA HIS A 75 -5.41 -7.50 8.95
C HIS A 75 -5.80 -8.88 8.42
N TRP A 76 -4.95 -9.90 8.58
CA TRP A 76 -5.20 -11.27 8.12
C TRP A 76 -6.54 -11.85 8.62
N ARG A 77 -6.92 -11.49 9.86
CA ARG A 77 -8.20 -11.92 10.45
C ARG A 77 -9.41 -11.25 9.79
N PHE A 78 -9.28 -10.00 9.35
CA PHE A 78 -10.28 -9.31 8.53
C PHE A 78 -10.36 -9.94 7.14
N PHE A 79 -9.22 -10.21 6.50
CA PHE A 79 -9.17 -10.84 5.17
C PHE A 79 -9.86 -12.22 5.16
N ARG A 80 -9.64 -13.04 6.20
CA ARG A 80 -10.34 -14.32 6.37
C ARG A 80 -11.85 -14.19 6.61
N ASN A 81 -12.30 -13.08 7.17
CA ASN A 81 -13.73 -12.80 7.38
C ASN A 81 -14.37 -12.09 6.18
N ILE A 82 -13.60 -11.43 5.32
CA ILE A 82 -14.09 -10.80 4.09
C ILE A 82 -14.79 -11.81 3.20
N ARG A 83 -14.29 -13.06 3.12
CA ARG A 83 -14.94 -14.14 2.36
C ARG A 83 -16.34 -14.48 2.90
N LYS A 84 -16.54 -14.34 4.22
CA LYS A 84 -17.85 -14.56 4.87
C LYS A 84 -18.77 -13.37 4.66
N ALA A 85 -18.22 -12.15 4.61
CA ALA A 85 -19.01 -10.94 4.32
C ALA A 85 -19.46 -10.87 2.86
N LEU A 86 -18.58 -11.20 1.91
CA LEU A 86 -18.92 -11.29 0.49
C LEU A 86 -19.79 -12.52 0.16
N GLY A 87 -19.60 -13.63 0.86
CA GLY A 87 -20.39 -14.86 0.67
C GLY A 87 -21.68 -14.94 1.49
N GLY A 88 -21.92 -14.00 2.41
CA GLY A 88 -23.04 -13.99 3.35
C GLY A 88 -24.30 -13.29 2.84
N ALA A 89 -24.27 -12.75 1.62
CA ALA A 89 -25.43 -12.12 0.98
C ALA A 89 -26.23 -13.10 0.09
N ALA A 90 -26.00 -14.42 0.21
CA ALA A 90 -26.84 -15.42 -0.42
C ALA A 90 -27.95 -15.84 0.57
N ALA A 91 -29.07 -15.15 0.45
CA ALA A 91 -30.42 -15.59 0.81
C ALA A 91 -30.63 -16.08 2.26
N GLU A 92 -31.09 -15.19 3.14
CA GLU A 92 -32.16 -15.59 4.05
C GLU A 92 -33.48 -15.39 3.26
N PRO A 93 -34.17 -16.48 2.86
CA PRO A 93 -35.54 -16.33 2.40
C PRO A 93 -36.35 -15.79 3.57
N CYS A 94 -37.03 -14.68 3.32
CA CYS A 94 -38.04 -14.13 4.22
C CYS A 94 -39.04 -15.24 4.52
N ASP A 95 -39.03 -15.73 5.75
CA ASP A 95 -40.07 -16.60 6.30
C ASP A 95 -41.33 -15.73 6.44
N THR A 96 -42.00 -15.52 5.31
CA THR A 96 -43.36 -15.03 5.29
C THR A 96 -44.22 -16.14 5.85
N ALA A 97 -44.52 -16.00 7.14
CA ALA A 97 -45.86 -16.10 7.67
C ALA A 97 -46.84 -16.92 6.80
N GLU A 98 -47.09 -18.17 7.20
CA GLU A 98 -48.43 -18.71 7.06
C GLU A 98 -48.84 -19.29 8.42
N GLU A 99 -49.54 -18.43 9.17
CA GLU A 99 -50.37 -18.77 10.31
C GLU A 99 -51.52 -19.69 9.89
N ARG A 100 -51.81 -20.68 10.75
CA ARG A 100 -53.10 -21.35 10.99
C ARG A 100 -53.69 -22.27 9.92
#